data_AF-A0A2D5ZE61-F1
#
_entry.id   AF-A0A2D5ZE61-F1
#
_cell.length_a   1.000
_cell.length_b   1.000
_cell.length_c   1.000
_cell.angle_alpha   90.00
_cell.angle_beta   90.00
_cell.angle_gamma   90.00
#
_symmetry.space_group_name_H-M   'P 1'
#
loop_
_entity.id
_entity.type
_entity.pdbx_description
1 polymer ?
#
loop_
_entity_poly.entity_id
_entity_poly.type
_entity_poly.pdbx_seq_one_letter_code
_entity_poly.pdbx_strand_id
1 'polypeptide(L)'
;MIALARERQALHLDTLQEALAKRKRVKTMSKTLYGSVCACAATAATLVAVWSHAGPMVPAPSPPPEEALSLREARQFRLEPILLTPILKDAGVESRRLEKLISRWLLREGIELGDDPALPFLAVTILTDTDPDQPGSVAVTIIMAAHQRVHVDRIDRSLTVPTATMGNIALTTTDRLSDAVDRELQQTIRTLLGYIRWASRPS
;
A
#
# COMPACT_ATOMS: atom_id res chain seq x y z
N MET A 1 -1.92 34.55 -19.30
CA MET A 1 -1.62 33.52 -18.26
C MET A 1 -1.57 34.06 -16.83
N ILE A 2 -1.05 35.28 -16.56
CA ILE A 2 -0.97 35.82 -15.18
C ILE A 2 -2.35 36.10 -14.54
N ALA A 3 -3.37 36.44 -15.34
CA ALA A 3 -4.73 36.72 -14.83
C ALA A 3 -5.41 35.47 -14.24
N LEU A 4 -5.32 34.31 -14.91
CA LEU A 4 -5.92 33.05 -14.45
C LEU A 4 -5.27 32.50 -13.17
N ALA A 5 -3.98 32.81 -12.95
CA ALA A 5 -3.28 32.42 -11.72
C ALA A 5 -3.79 33.19 -10.49
N ARG A 6 -4.14 34.48 -10.66
CA ARG A 6 -4.71 35.31 -9.58
C ARG A 6 -6.13 34.89 -9.21
N GLU A 7 -6.93 34.50 -10.20
CA GLU A 7 -8.31 34.04 -9.97
C GLU A 7 -8.35 32.72 -9.19
N ARG A 8 -7.44 31.78 -9.48
CA ARG A 8 -7.29 30.54 -8.68
C ARG A 8 -6.80 30.81 -7.25
N GLN A 9 -5.92 31.78 -7.03
CA GLN A 9 -5.49 32.14 -5.67
C GLN A 9 -6.61 32.75 -4.82
N ALA A 10 -7.49 33.55 -5.42
CA ALA A 10 -8.63 34.13 -4.72
C ALA A 10 -9.62 33.04 -4.25
N LEU A 11 -9.96 32.08 -5.13
CA LEU A 11 -10.85 30.97 -4.80
C LEU A 11 -10.29 30.04 -3.71
N HIS A 12 -8.97 29.90 -3.64
CA HIS A 12 -8.34 29.06 -2.61
C HIS A 12 -8.30 29.74 -1.24
N LEU A 13 -8.23 31.08 -1.20
CA LEU A 13 -8.26 31.83 0.06
C LEU A 13 -9.66 31.83 0.70
N ASP A 14 -10.72 31.96 -0.11
CA ASP A 14 -12.10 31.92 0.40
C ASP A 14 -12.46 30.55 1.01
N THR A 15 -12.05 29.47 0.36
CA THR A 15 -12.27 28.10 0.89
C THR A 15 -11.53 27.84 2.20
N LEU A 16 -10.33 28.41 2.37
CA LEU A 16 -9.59 28.34 3.64
C LEU A 16 -10.22 29.19 4.75
N GLN A 17 -10.75 30.37 4.41
CA GLN A 17 -11.44 31.21 5.40
C GLN A 17 -12.75 30.57 5.89
N GLU A 18 -13.53 29.93 5.00
CA GLU A 18 -14.75 29.23 5.38
C GLU A 18 -14.45 28.01 6.28
N ALA A 19 -13.38 27.26 5.98
CA ALA A 19 -12.93 26.14 6.81
C ALA A 19 -12.48 26.59 8.22
N LEU A 20 -11.77 27.71 8.32
CA LEU A 20 -11.36 28.29 9.61
C LEU A 20 -12.55 28.81 10.42
N ALA A 21 -13.56 29.39 9.76
CA ALA A 21 -14.78 29.84 10.42
C ALA A 21 -15.60 28.67 11.00
N LYS A 22 -15.72 27.56 10.27
CA LYS A 22 -16.36 26.33 10.79
C LYS A 22 -15.62 25.76 12.00
N ARG A 23 -14.28 25.78 11.99
CA ARG A 23 -13.46 25.28 13.11
C ARG A 23 -13.61 26.11 14.39
N LYS A 24 -13.82 27.43 14.27
CA LYS A 24 -14.10 28.29 15.44
C LYS A 24 -15.48 28.02 16.06
N ARG A 25 -16.52 27.69 15.27
CA ARG A 25 -17.86 27.37 15.81
C ARG A 25 -17.89 26.09 16.65
N VAL A 26 -17.10 25.08 16.30
CA VAL A 26 -17.04 23.82 17.06
C VAL A 26 -16.41 24.02 18.45
N LYS A 27 -15.52 25.01 18.62
CA LYS A 27 -14.86 25.27 19.91
C LYS A 27 -15.70 26.04 20.92
N THR A 28 -16.84 26.62 20.52
CA THR A 28 -17.66 27.44 21.43
C THR A 28 -18.80 26.66 22.09
N MET A 29 -19.10 25.43 21.67
CA MET A 29 -20.16 24.61 22.30
C MET A 29 -19.69 23.76 23.50
N SER A 30 -18.43 23.87 23.94
CA SER A 30 -17.93 23.05 25.07
C SER A 30 -17.92 23.77 26.44
N LYS A 31 -18.54 24.95 26.58
CA LYS A 31 -18.39 25.79 27.79
C LYS A 31 -19.66 26.04 28.61
N THR A 32 -20.79 25.39 28.33
CA THR A 32 -22.06 25.61 29.06
C THR A 32 -22.53 24.44 29.92
N LEU A 33 -21.64 23.55 30.35
CA LEU A 33 -21.93 22.46 31.29
C LEU A 33 -20.96 22.47 32.48
N TYR A 34 -20.86 23.61 33.17
CA TYR A 34 -20.26 23.70 34.50
C TYR A 34 -21.23 24.45 35.41
N GLY A 35 -22.30 23.76 35.81
CA GLY A 35 -23.36 24.35 36.61
C GLY A 35 -24.31 23.30 37.16
N SER A 36 -23.78 22.29 37.86
CA SER A 36 -24.53 21.51 38.88
C SER A 36 -23.56 20.58 39.60
N VAL A 37 -22.64 21.17 40.37
CA VAL A 37 -21.78 20.46 41.32
C VAL A 37 -22.50 20.55 42.66
N CYS A 38 -23.15 19.47 43.13
CA CYS A 38 -23.19 19.13 44.57
C CYS A 38 -24.10 17.95 44.99
N ALA A 39 -24.90 17.32 44.13
CA ALA A 39 -25.91 16.35 44.62
C ALA A 39 -25.93 14.96 43.95
N CYS A 40 -24.86 14.54 43.25
CA CYS A 40 -24.79 13.22 42.60
C CYS A 40 -23.52 12.42 42.93
N ALA A 41 -22.91 12.66 44.09
CA ALA A 41 -21.67 11.95 44.49
C ALA A 41 -21.93 10.49 44.96
N ALA A 42 -23.18 10.12 45.27
CA ALA A 42 -23.49 8.79 45.81
C ALA A 42 -24.00 7.78 44.76
N THR A 43 -24.45 8.22 43.58
CA THR A 43 -24.97 7.33 42.52
C THR A 43 -23.98 7.07 41.39
N ALA A 44 -22.91 7.86 41.28
CA ALA A 44 -21.88 7.68 40.26
C ALA A 44 -20.90 6.51 40.56
N ALA A 45 -20.81 6.08 41.81
CA ALA A 45 -19.91 4.98 42.21
C ALA A 45 -20.40 3.59 41.81
N THR A 46 -21.71 3.39 41.62
CA THR A 46 -22.30 2.08 41.28
C THR A 46 -22.39 1.80 39.77
N LEU A 47 -22.32 2.82 38.91
CA LEU A 47 -22.32 2.63 37.45
C LEU A 47 -20.94 2.29 36.86
N VAL A 48 -19.84 2.52 37.59
CA VAL A 48 -18.48 2.17 37.12
C VAL A 48 -18.17 0.68 37.30
N ALA A 49 -18.82 0.01 38.27
CA ALA A 49 -18.55 -1.41 38.56
C ALA A 49 -19.13 -2.38 37.52
N VAL A 50 -20.14 -1.98 36.74
CA VAL A 50 -20.77 -2.86 35.71
C VAL A 50 -19.98 -2.88 34.40
N TRP A 51 -19.06 -1.93 34.18
CA TRP A 51 -18.20 -1.90 32.99
C TRP A 51 -16.91 -2.72 33.14
N SER A 52 -16.68 -3.34 34.31
CA SER A 52 -15.46 -4.10 34.60
C SER A 52 -15.50 -5.56 34.14
N HIS A 53 -16.58 -6.04 33.51
CA HIS A 53 -16.73 -7.45 33.11
C HIS A 53 -16.79 -7.69 31.60
N ALA A 54 -16.71 -6.63 30.79
CA ALA A 54 -16.40 -6.74 29.37
C ALA A 54 -15.01 -6.15 29.12
N GLY A 55 -13.97 -6.85 29.59
CA GLY A 55 -12.61 -6.55 29.16
C GLY A 55 -12.58 -6.57 27.63
N PRO A 56 -11.86 -5.65 26.96
CA PRO A 56 -11.80 -5.63 25.51
C PRO A 56 -11.33 -7.02 25.04
N MET A 57 -12.18 -7.73 24.31
CA MET A 57 -11.74 -8.93 23.59
C MET A 57 -10.80 -8.46 22.50
N VAL A 58 -9.51 -8.36 22.84
CA VAL A 58 -8.45 -8.15 21.86
C VAL A 58 -8.27 -9.51 21.19
N PRO A 59 -8.72 -9.69 19.94
CA PRO A 59 -8.49 -10.95 19.25
C PRO A 59 -6.99 -11.21 19.22
N ALA A 60 -6.60 -12.47 19.46
CA ALA A 60 -5.22 -12.87 19.28
C ALA A 60 -4.78 -12.45 17.86
N PRO A 61 -3.57 -11.89 17.69
CA PRO A 61 -3.07 -11.55 16.37
C PRO A 61 -3.13 -12.78 15.48
N SER A 62 -3.74 -12.65 14.29
CA SER A 62 -3.77 -13.75 13.33
C SER A 62 -2.33 -14.15 12.96
N PRO A 63 -2.03 -15.44 12.83
CA PRO A 63 -0.73 -15.87 12.33
C PRO A 63 -0.49 -15.30 10.92
N PRO A 64 0.76 -15.02 10.54
CA PRO A 64 1.08 -14.59 9.19
C PRO A 64 0.70 -15.70 8.18
N PRO A 65 0.27 -15.32 6.96
CA PRO A 65 0.03 -16.28 5.89
C PRO A 65 1.35 -16.99 5.51
N GLU A 66 1.25 -18.22 5.00
CA GLU A 66 2.42 -19.04 4.69
C GLU A 66 3.34 -18.38 3.64
N GLU A 67 2.75 -17.63 2.71
CA GLU A 67 3.46 -16.83 1.70
C GLU A 67 4.26 -15.69 2.32
N ALA A 68 3.87 -15.17 3.48
CA ALA A 68 4.71 -14.22 4.19
C ALA A 68 5.88 -14.94 4.88
N LEU A 69 5.63 -16.10 5.48
CA LEU A 69 6.67 -16.88 6.17
C LEU A 69 7.82 -17.30 5.24
N SER A 70 7.52 -17.62 3.98
CA SER A 70 8.55 -17.93 2.96
C SER A 70 9.51 -16.75 2.69
N LEU A 71 9.11 -15.52 3.03
CA LEU A 71 9.91 -14.30 2.82
C LEU A 71 10.67 -13.84 4.06
N ARG A 72 10.58 -14.53 5.20
CA ARG A 72 11.15 -14.11 6.49
C ARG A 72 12.64 -13.79 6.43
N GLU A 73 13.40 -14.58 5.69
CA GLU A 73 14.87 -14.50 5.60
C GLU A 73 15.34 -13.78 4.33
N ALA A 74 14.42 -13.35 3.46
CA ALA A 74 14.77 -12.71 2.21
C ALA A 74 15.23 -11.26 2.45
N ARG A 75 16.56 -11.08 2.51
CA ARG A 75 17.21 -9.76 2.61
C ARG A 75 17.78 -9.27 1.28
N GLN A 76 17.96 -10.17 0.34
CA GLN A 76 18.53 -9.89 -0.97
C GLN A 76 17.64 -10.52 -2.04
N PHE A 77 17.44 -9.80 -3.13
CA PHE A 77 16.73 -10.32 -4.31
C PHE A 77 17.50 -9.97 -5.58
N ARG A 78 17.29 -10.76 -6.63
CA ARG A 78 17.55 -10.32 -8.00
C ARG A 78 16.26 -9.78 -8.60
N LEU A 79 16.34 -8.78 -9.48
CA LEU A 79 15.17 -8.30 -10.22
C LEU A 79 15.20 -8.90 -11.63
N GLU A 80 14.11 -9.54 -12.05
CA GLU A 80 13.98 -9.98 -13.45
C GLU A 80 13.68 -8.78 -14.38
N PRO A 81 14.15 -8.80 -15.63
CA PRO A 81 13.83 -7.76 -16.60
C PRO A 81 12.32 -7.61 -16.80
N ILE A 82 11.84 -6.37 -16.73
CA ILE A 82 10.41 -6.07 -16.86
C ILE A 82 10.05 -5.98 -18.35
N LEU A 83 9.23 -6.92 -18.81
CA LEU A 83 8.70 -6.92 -20.17
C LEU A 83 7.49 -5.99 -20.26
N LEU A 84 7.57 -5.01 -21.15
CA LEU A 84 6.48 -4.05 -21.39
C LEU A 84 5.70 -4.38 -22.65
N THR A 85 4.37 -4.35 -22.52
CA THR A 85 3.44 -4.40 -23.67
C THR A 85 3.60 -3.16 -24.55
N PRO A 86 3.21 -3.21 -25.84
CA PRO A 86 3.24 -2.04 -26.72
C PRO A 86 2.49 -0.83 -26.15
N ILE A 87 1.29 -1.06 -25.59
CA ILE A 87 0.44 0.00 -24.99
C ILE A 87 1.18 0.76 -23.89
N LEU A 88 1.94 0.07 -23.04
CA LEU A 88 2.74 0.72 -22.00
C LEU A 88 3.87 1.57 -22.59
N LYS A 89 4.56 1.05 -23.62
CA LYS A 89 5.63 1.79 -24.30
C LYS A 89 5.08 3.05 -24.98
N ASP A 90 3.94 2.94 -25.64
CA ASP A 90 3.27 4.07 -26.30
C ASP A 90 2.82 5.14 -25.30
N ALA A 91 2.46 4.72 -24.07
CA ALA A 91 2.17 5.62 -22.96
C ALA A 91 3.44 6.20 -22.27
N GLY A 92 4.64 5.96 -22.81
CA GLY A 92 5.90 6.49 -22.28
C GLY A 92 6.44 5.76 -21.05
N VAL A 93 5.97 4.54 -20.78
CA VAL A 93 6.50 3.70 -19.70
C VAL A 93 7.80 3.04 -20.16
N GLU A 94 8.84 3.13 -19.33
CA GLU A 94 10.16 2.56 -19.62
C GLU A 94 10.58 1.54 -18.56
N SER A 95 11.05 0.34 -18.97
CA SER A 95 11.47 -0.72 -18.04
C SER A 95 12.55 -0.25 -17.08
N ARG A 96 13.55 0.49 -17.57
CA ARG A 96 14.64 1.03 -16.74
C ARG A 96 14.15 2.01 -15.66
N ARG A 97 13.09 2.79 -15.95
CA ARG A 97 12.48 3.69 -14.96
C ARG A 97 11.81 2.89 -13.86
N LEU A 98 11.07 1.85 -14.22
CA LEU A 98 10.37 0.96 -13.27
C LEU A 98 11.36 0.17 -12.41
N GLU A 99 12.42 -0.37 -13.02
CA GLU A 99 13.51 -1.06 -12.30
C GLU A 99 14.17 -0.14 -11.27
N LYS A 100 14.49 1.11 -11.64
CA LYS A 100 15.02 2.12 -10.72
C LYS A 100 14.03 2.46 -9.60
N LEU A 101 12.74 2.50 -9.90
CA LEU A 101 11.69 2.74 -8.90
C LEU A 101 11.66 1.60 -7.88
N ILE A 102 11.59 0.35 -8.34
CA ILE A 102 11.59 -0.85 -7.48
C ILE A 102 12.86 -0.88 -6.64
N SER A 103 14.03 -0.74 -7.27
CA SER A 103 15.34 -0.74 -6.60
C SER A 103 15.39 0.27 -5.47
N ARG A 104 14.92 1.50 -5.72
CA ARG A 104 14.91 2.57 -4.71
C ARG A 104 14.02 2.23 -3.52
N TRP A 105 12.85 1.63 -3.75
CA TRP A 105 11.93 1.25 -2.67
C TRP A 105 12.47 0.09 -1.84
N LEU A 106 13.04 -0.94 -2.48
CA LEU A 106 13.64 -2.07 -1.79
C LEU A 106 14.86 -1.64 -0.94
N LEU A 107 15.78 -0.86 -1.53
CA LEU A 107 16.96 -0.34 -0.83
C LEU A 107 16.57 0.51 0.39
N ARG A 108 15.51 1.32 0.28
CA ARG A 108 15.03 2.15 1.40
C ARG A 108 14.60 1.33 2.62
N GLU A 109 14.13 0.10 2.41
CA GLU A 109 13.70 -0.81 3.46
C GLU A 109 14.80 -1.81 3.86
N GLY A 110 16.04 -1.59 3.41
CA GLY A 110 17.19 -2.44 3.71
C GLY A 110 17.20 -3.76 2.96
N ILE A 111 16.45 -3.85 1.85
CA ILE A 111 16.50 -5.00 0.94
C ILE A 111 17.47 -4.67 -0.20
N GLU A 112 18.49 -5.51 -0.36
CA GLU A 112 19.52 -5.31 -1.37
C GLU A 112 19.13 -6.01 -2.69
N LEU A 113 19.55 -5.44 -3.81
CA LEU A 113 19.47 -6.10 -5.10
C LEU A 113 20.85 -6.61 -5.51
N GLY A 114 20.90 -7.87 -5.94
CA GLY A 114 22.12 -8.53 -6.40
C GLY A 114 21.93 -9.25 -7.73
N ASP A 115 23.05 -9.58 -8.37
CA ASP A 115 23.09 -10.24 -9.68
C ASP A 115 23.34 -11.75 -9.58
N ASP A 116 23.51 -12.30 -8.37
CA ASP A 116 23.80 -13.71 -8.16
C ASP A 116 22.58 -14.58 -8.56
N PRO A 117 22.75 -15.54 -9.50
CA PRO A 117 21.67 -16.43 -9.94
C PRO A 117 21.17 -17.40 -8.84
N ALA A 118 21.86 -17.52 -7.71
CA ALA A 118 21.40 -18.28 -6.55
C ALA A 118 20.43 -17.49 -5.66
N LEU A 119 20.39 -16.15 -5.77
CA LEU A 119 19.45 -15.32 -5.02
C LEU A 119 18.01 -15.58 -5.44
N PRO A 120 17.04 -15.44 -4.51
CA PRO A 120 15.64 -15.38 -4.90
C PRO A 120 15.43 -14.18 -5.82
N PHE A 121 14.47 -14.25 -6.73
CA PHE A 121 14.22 -13.15 -7.65
C PHE A 121 12.78 -12.65 -7.60
N LEU A 122 12.62 -11.37 -7.90
CA LEU A 122 11.33 -10.72 -8.08
C LEU A 122 11.01 -10.65 -9.58
N ALA A 123 9.95 -11.34 -9.97
CA ALA A 123 9.35 -11.20 -11.29
C ALA A 123 8.23 -10.17 -11.23
N VAL A 124 8.26 -9.18 -12.13
CA VAL A 124 7.22 -8.15 -12.22
C VAL A 124 6.59 -8.20 -13.59
N THR A 125 5.29 -8.52 -13.61
CA THR A 125 4.48 -8.61 -14.83
C THR A 125 3.45 -7.49 -14.81
N ILE A 126 3.45 -6.66 -15.85
CA ILE A 126 2.47 -5.60 -16.04
C ILE A 126 1.61 -5.98 -17.24
N LEU A 127 0.36 -6.33 -16.97
CA LEU A 127 -0.64 -6.64 -17.99
C LEU A 127 -1.51 -5.40 -18.21
N THR A 128 -1.86 -5.17 -19.47
CA THR A 128 -2.78 -4.10 -19.87
C THR A 128 -3.86 -4.70 -20.75
N ASP A 129 -5.11 -4.35 -20.49
CA ASP A 129 -6.27 -4.74 -21.29
C ASP A 129 -7.13 -3.51 -21.62
N THR A 130 -7.81 -3.55 -22.76
CA THR A 130 -8.64 -2.45 -23.27
C THR A 130 -10.03 -2.95 -23.60
N ASP A 131 -11.05 -2.17 -23.26
CA ASP A 131 -12.44 -2.50 -23.57
C ASP A 131 -12.86 -1.82 -24.90
N PRO A 132 -13.23 -2.58 -25.94
CA PRO A 132 -13.67 -2.00 -27.22
C PRO A 132 -14.96 -1.17 -27.09
N ASP A 133 -15.80 -1.45 -26.10
CA ASP A 133 -17.04 -0.71 -25.85
C ASP A 133 -16.80 0.58 -25.05
N GLN A 134 -15.60 0.74 -24.47
CA GLN A 134 -15.19 1.93 -23.72
C GLN A 134 -13.82 2.47 -24.20
N PRO A 135 -13.76 3.08 -25.41
CA PRO A 135 -12.52 3.56 -25.98
C PRO A 135 -11.76 4.52 -25.06
N GLY A 136 -10.46 4.28 -24.92
CA GLY A 136 -9.57 5.07 -24.06
C GLY A 136 -9.49 4.59 -22.61
N SER A 137 -10.32 3.63 -22.20
CA SER A 137 -10.19 2.95 -20.91
C SER A 137 -9.16 1.81 -21.02
N VAL A 138 -8.29 1.73 -20.01
CA VAL A 138 -7.25 0.70 -19.89
C VAL A 138 -7.31 0.11 -18.49
N ALA A 139 -7.50 -1.21 -18.42
CA ALA A 139 -7.25 -1.96 -17.20
C ALA A 139 -5.75 -2.28 -17.11
N VAL A 140 -5.13 -1.93 -15.99
CA VAL A 140 -3.74 -2.28 -15.71
C VAL A 140 -3.69 -3.21 -14.50
N THR A 141 -3.03 -4.34 -14.68
CA THR A 141 -2.82 -5.35 -13.64
C THR A 141 -1.33 -5.52 -13.42
N ILE A 142 -0.86 -5.24 -12.21
CA ILE A 142 0.54 -5.42 -11.83
C ILE A 142 0.62 -6.63 -10.92
N ILE A 143 1.42 -7.62 -11.32
CA ILE A 143 1.70 -8.82 -10.55
C ILE A 143 3.18 -8.81 -10.21
N MET A 144 3.50 -8.92 -8.93
CA MET A 144 4.85 -9.14 -8.43
C MET A 144 4.90 -10.50 -7.76
N ALA A 145 5.84 -11.33 -8.18
CA ALA A 145 6.04 -12.68 -7.64
C ALA A 145 7.47 -12.84 -7.13
N ALA A 146 7.62 -13.32 -5.90
CA ALA A 146 8.90 -13.71 -5.34
C ALA A 146 9.14 -15.19 -5.64
N HIS A 147 10.15 -15.47 -6.47
CA HIS A 147 10.56 -16.82 -6.82
C HIS A 147 11.76 -17.22 -5.97
N GLN A 148 11.69 -18.42 -5.40
CA GLN A 148 12.78 -19.00 -4.60
C GLN A 148 13.09 -20.40 -5.10
N ARG A 149 14.34 -20.84 -4.91
CA ARG A 149 14.74 -22.21 -5.15
C ARG A 149 14.34 -23.05 -3.93
N VAL A 150 13.50 -24.05 -4.15
CA VAL A 150 13.02 -24.99 -3.14
C VAL A 150 13.43 -26.40 -3.53
N HIS A 151 13.94 -27.18 -2.57
CA HIS A 151 14.22 -28.60 -2.78
C HIS A 151 12.94 -29.42 -2.54
N VAL A 152 12.59 -30.28 -3.49
CA VAL A 152 11.41 -31.14 -3.40
C VAL A 152 11.86 -32.57 -3.16
N ASP A 153 11.80 -33.01 -1.90
CA ASP A 153 12.29 -34.33 -1.45
C ASP A 153 11.72 -35.48 -2.28
N ARG A 154 10.44 -35.42 -2.63
CA ARG A 154 9.74 -36.49 -3.36
C ARG A 154 10.37 -36.83 -4.71
N ILE A 155 10.99 -35.85 -5.37
CA ILE A 155 11.61 -36.02 -6.69
C ILE A 155 13.13 -35.80 -6.65
N ASP A 156 13.70 -35.55 -5.46
CA ASP A 156 15.10 -35.25 -5.23
C ASP A 156 15.65 -34.18 -6.20
N ARG A 157 14.89 -33.08 -6.36
CA ARG A 157 15.24 -31.99 -7.26
C ARG A 157 14.93 -30.63 -6.67
N SER A 158 15.78 -29.67 -6.99
CA SER A 158 15.57 -28.27 -6.70
C SER A 158 14.81 -27.59 -7.83
N LEU A 159 13.67 -26.98 -7.50
CA LEU A 159 12.82 -26.24 -8.42
C LEU A 159 12.78 -24.77 -8.03
N THR A 160 12.66 -23.88 -9.01
CA THR A 160 12.35 -22.48 -8.76
C THR A 160 10.84 -22.31 -8.81
N VAL A 161 10.22 -21.93 -7.71
CA VAL A 161 8.77 -21.80 -7.60
C VAL A 161 8.39 -20.40 -7.09
N PRO A 162 7.23 -19.86 -7.49
CA PRO A 162 6.68 -18.68 -6.85
C PRO A 162 6.31 -19.04 -5.40
N THR A 163 6.84 -18.29 -4.46
CA THR A 163 6.63 -18.49 -3.01
C THR A 163 5.74 -17.43 -2.38
N ALA A 164 5.61 -16.28 -3.05
CA ALA A 164 4.65 -15.24 -2.73
C ALA A 164 4.25 -14.53 -4.02
N THR A 165 2.95 -14.26 -4.17
CA THR A 165 2.40 -13.51 -5.29
C THR A 165 1.50 -12.40 -4.76
N MET A 166 1.72 -11.19 -5.23
CA MET A 166 0.92 -10.02 -4.88
C MET A 166 0.56 -9.28 -6.15
N GLY A 167 -0.66 -8.77 -6.21
CA GLY A 167 -1.10 -8.02 -7.36
C GLY A 167 -2.07 -6.93 -6.99
N ASN A 168 -2.11 -5.91 -7.84
CA ASN A 168 -3.11 -4.86 -7.80
C ASN A 168 -3.65 -4.64 -9.22
N ILE A 169 -4.90 -4.20 -9.28
CA ILE A 169 -5.59 -3.90 -10.53
C ILE A 169 -6.13 -2.48 -10.41
N ALA A 170 -5.94 -1.69 -11.46
CA ALA A 170 -6.55 -0.38 -11.58
C ALA A 170 -7.19 -0.20 -12.96
N LEU A 171 -8.29 0.55 -12.98
CA LEU A 171 -8.87 1.08 -14.20
C LEU A 171 -8.39 2.52 -14.37
N THR A 172 -7.86 2.82 -15.54
CA THR A 172 -7.33 4.14 -15.89
C THR A 172 -7.68 4.48 -17.33
N THR A 173 -7.31 5.67 -17.76
CA THR A 173 -7.32 6.08 -19.15
C THR A 173 -5.92 6.02 -19.75
N THR A 174 -5.80 5.92 -21.08
CA THR A 174 -4.51 5.86 -21.77
C THR A 174 -3.60 7.05 -21.45
N ASP A 175 -4.15 8.26 -21.30
CA ASP A 175 -3.41 9.48 -20.96
C ASP A 175 -2.86 9.48 -19.52
N ARG A 176 -3.43 8.67 -18.63
CA ARG A 176 -3.00 8.53 -17.22
C ARG A 176 -2.32 7.20 -16.93
N LEU A 177 -2.06 6.38 -17.96
CA LEU A 177 -1.55 5.03 -17.79
C LEU A 177 -0.19 5.00 -17.08
N SER A 178 0.75 5.89 -17.44
CA SER A 178 2.06 5.94 -16.75
C SER A 178 1.92 6.26 -15.26
N ASP A 179 1.04 7.19 -14.89
CA ASP A 179 0.83 7.56 -13.48
C ASP A 179 0.12 6.45 -12.71
N ALA A 180 -0.81 5.74 -13.36
CA ALA A 180 -1.47 4.58 -12.79
C ALA A 180 -0.47 3.45 -12.53
N VAL A 181 0.41 3.13 -13.49
CA VAL A 181 1.46 2.11 -13.33
C VAL A 181 2.37 2.44 -12.15
N ASP A 182 2.86 3.68 -12.03
CA ASP A 182 3.73 4.08 -10.92
C ASP A 182 3.04 3.91 -9.56
N ARG A 183 1.78 4.33 -9.47
CA ARG A 183 0.96 4.23 -8.25
C ARG A 183 0.73 2.78 -7.84
N GLU A 184 0.28 1.95 -8.79
CA GLU A 184 -0.04 0.55 -8.52
C GLU A 184 1.23 -0.26 -8.23
N LEU A 185 2.34 0.04 -8.92
CA LEU A 185 3.62 -0.60 -8.65
C LEU A 185 4.11 -0.27 -7.24
N GLN A 186 4.01 1.00 -6.84
CA GLN A 186 4.34 1.42 -5.48
C GLN A 186 3.45 0.72 -4.45
N GLN A 187 2.15 0.56 -4.72
CA GLN A 187 1.25 -0.14 -3.82
C GLN A 187 1.60 -1.63 -3.71
N THR A 188 1.92 -2.30 -4.83
CA THR A 188 2.35 -3.70 -4.83
C THR A 188 3.66 -3.90 -4.07
N ILE A 189 4.64 -2.99 -4.22
CA ILE A 189 5.90 -3.03 -3.44
C ILE A 189 5.61 -2.86 -1.95
N ARG A 190 4.74 -1.93 -1.55
CA ARG A 190 4.36 -1.76 -0.14
C ARG A 190 3.73 -3.02 0.45
N THR A 191 2.91 -3.74 -0.34
CA THR A 191 2.34 -5.02 0.07
C THR A 191 3.44 -6.06 0.30
N LEU A 192 4.38 -6.22 -0.64
CA LEU A 192 5.55 -7.11 -0.47
C LEU A 192 6.33 -6.79 0.81
N LEU A 193 6.66 -5.51 1.03
CA LEU A 193 7.38 -5.04 2.21
C LEU A 193 6.57 -5.25 3.50
N GLY A 194 5.25 -5.18 3.42
CA GLY A 194 4.34 -5.54 4.51
C GLY A 194 4.50 -7.01 4.90
N TYR A 195 4.54 -7.90 3.91
CA TYR A 195 4.71 -9.34 4.12
C TYR A 195 6.07 -9.65 4.76
N ILE A 196 7.15 -9.09 4.22
CA ILE A 196 8.52 -9.27 4.75
C ILE A 196 8.61 -8.78 6.21
N ARG A 197 8.03 -7.61 6.52
CA ARG A 197 8.02 -7.07 7.89
C ARG A 197 7.18 -7.89 8.84
N TRP A 198 6.04 -8.40 8.38
CA TRP A 198 5.18 -9.23 9.22
C TRP A 198 5.86 -10.56 9.55
N ALA A 199 6.50 -11.19 8.56
CA ALA A 199 7.24 -12.43 8.71
C ALA A 199 8.51 -12.31 9.56
N SER A 200 9.12 -11.13 9.60
CA SER A 200 10.32 -10.86 10.41
C SER A 200 10.03 -10.64 11.90
N ARG A 201 8.77 -10.59 12.35
CA ARG A 201 8.44 -10.41 13.77
C ARG A 201 8.81 -11.68 14.56
N PRO A 202 9.43 -11.55 15.75
CA PRO A 202 9.68 -12.70 16.61
C PRO A 202 8.34 -13.32 17.03
N SER A 203 8.22 -14.63 16.79
CA SER A 203 7.12 -15.50 17.24
C SER A 203 7.30 -15.90 18.70
#